data_AF-A0A914LC08-F1
#
_entry.id   AF-A0A914LC08-F1
#
_cell.length_a   1.000
_cell.length_b   1.000
_cell.length_c   1.000
_cell.angle_alpha   90.00
_cell.angle_beta   90.00
_cell.angle_gamma   90.00
#
_symmetry.space_group_name_H-M   'P 1'
#
loop_
_entity.id
_entity.type
_entity.pdbx_description
1 polymer ?
#
loop_
_entity_poly.entity_id
_entity_poly.type
_entity_poly.pdbx_seq_one_letter_code
_entity_poly.pdbx_strand_id
1 'polypeptide(L)'
;MEYSHPNIKYISFSPQLGYVLGFENSNMVMNNEIAKYGSDLRGGFSSFAVYSKGLTENMIVGNSLSSLLRVVSVSGATPGEYHEKIYDSPIYIRVLPKEINEIEIELRTMDGGRLVPFAFGTVMIVLIFKKVINF
;
A
#
# COMPACT_ATOMS: atom_id res chain seq x y z
N MET A 1 24.50 -2.33 13.90
CA MET A 1 24.07 -3.56 14.61
C MET A 1 25.29 -4.23 15.19
N GLU A 2 25.26 -4.69 16.44
CA GLU A 2 26.45 -5.29 17.08
C GLU A 2 26.16 -6.73 17.51
N TYR A 3 27.08 -7.64 17.21
CA TYR A 3 27.07 -9.01 17.71
C TYR A 3 28.47 -9.41 18.18
N SER A 4 28.54 -10.18 19.27
CA SER A 4 29.76 -10.42 20.05
C SER A 4 30.36 -11.82 19.89
N HIS A 5 29.74 -12.70 19.10
CA HIS A 5 30.20 -14.07 18.95
C HIS A 5 31.32 -14.17 17.88
N PRO A 6 32.50 -14.73 18.20
CA PRO A 6 33.68 -14.69 17.34
C PRO A 6 33.51 -15.44 16.00
N ASN A 7 32.56 -16.38 15.93
CA ASN A 7 32.29 -17.16 14.71
C ASN A 7 31.16 -16.60 13.82
N ILE A 8 30.49 -15.51 14.23
CA ILE A 8 29.44 -14.89 13.41
C ILE A 8 30.12 -13.86 12.51
N LYS A 9 29.98 -14.03 11.19
CA LYS A 9 30.59 -13.12 10.18
C LYS A 9 29.62 -12.08 9.66
N TYR A 10 28.35 -12.44 9.55
CA TYR A 10 27.25 -11.61 9.11
C TYR A 10 25.95 -12.21 9.62
N ILE A 11 24.90 -11.38 9.62
CA ILE A 11 23.52 -11.82 9.81
C ILE A 11 22.73 -11.58 8.53
N SER A 12 21.71 -12.38 8.30
CA SER A 12 20.76 -12.18 7.23
C SER A 12 19.38 -11.92 7.79
N PHE A 13 18.63 -11.05 7.12
CA PHE A 13 17.24 -10.76 7.40
C PHE A 13 16.38 -11.29 6.28
N SER A 14 15.12 -11.57 6.59
CA SER A 14 14.13 -11.70 5.53
C SER A 14 14.05 -10.37 4.73
N PRO A 15 13.65 -10.40 3.45
CA PRO A 15 13.52 -9.19 2.65
C PRO A 15 12.70 -8.10 3.33
N GLN A 16 11.62 -8.48 4.01
CA GLN A 16 10.74 -7.56 4.73
C GLN A 16 11.41 -6.95 5.97
N LEU A 17 12.10 -7.75 6.77
CA LEU A 17 12.78 -7.25 7.97
C LEU A 17 13.98 -6.37 7.61
N GLY A 18 14.74 -6.74 6.58
CA GLY A 18 15.83 -5.90 6.08
C GLY A 18 15.37 -4.53 5.58
N TYR A 19 14.23 -4.49 4.89
CA TYR A 19 13.56 -3.25 4.47
C TYR A 19 13.16 -2.39 5.67
N VAL A 20 12.45 -2.98 6.66
CA VAL A 20 12.03 -2.29 7.91
C VAL A 20 13.23 -1.68 8.64
N LEU A 21 14.35 -2.39 8.68
CA LEU A 21 15.55 -1.97 9.38
C LEU A 21 16.45 -1.02 8.56
N GLY A 22 16.14 -0.80 7.27
CA GLY A 22 16.86 0.14 6.41
C GLY A 22 18.22 -0.33 5.87
N PHE A 23 18.48 -1.64 5.87
CA PHE A 23 19.71 -2.22 5.31
C PHE A 23 19.56 -2.48 3.80
N GLU A 24 20.47 -1.94 2.99
CA GLU A 24 20.47 -2.11 1.53
C GLU A 24 20.75 -3.57 1.12
N ASN A 25 21.68 -4.24 1.81
CA ASN A 25 21.97 -5.66 1.63
C ASN A 25 21.50 -6.46 2.85
N SER A 26 20.21 -6.76 2.90
CA SER A 26 19.59 -7.52 3.99
C SER A 26 20.09 -8.95 4.13
N ASN A 27 20.71 -9.52 3.09
CA ASN A 27 21.21 -10.90 3.12
C ASN A 27 22.58 -11.03 3.78
N MET A 28 23.30 -9.91 3.97
CA MET A 28 24.66 -9.93 4.51
C MET A 28 24.93 -8.61 5.25
N VAL A 29 24.44 -8.52 6.48
CA VAL A 29 24.68 -7.36 7.36
C VAL A 29 25.88 -7.64 8.26
N MET A 30 26.90 -6.81 8.11
CA MET A 30 28.18 -6.92 8.79
C MET A 30 28.11 -6.40 10.24
N ASN A 31 29.10 -6.79 11.05
CA ASN A 31 29.19 -6.29 12.42
C ASN A 31 29.45 -4.79 12.39
N ASN A 32 28.75 -4.05 13.26
CA ASN A 32 28.75 -2.59 13.31
C ASN A 32 28.27 -1.89 12.04
N GLU A 33 27.63 -2.60 11.11
CA GLU A 33 27.00 -1.96 9.95
C GLU A 33 25.85 -1.05 10.41
N ILE A 34 25.83 0.16 9.85
CA ILE A 34 24.79 1.16 10.05
C ILE A 34 23.85 1.08 8.85
N ALA A 35 22.54 1.00 9.13
CA ALA A 35 21.52 1.02 8.10
C ALA A 35 21.64 2.28 7.23
N LYS A 36 21.53 2.10 5.91
CA LYS A 36 21.60 3.19 4.93
C LYS A 36 20.38 4.09 5.00
N TYR A 37 19.23 3.52 5.36
CA TYR A 37 17.95 4.20 5.44
C TYR A 37 17.42 4.21 6.88
N GLY A 38 16.57 5.18 7.21
CA GLY A 38 15.86 5.19 8.48
C GLY A 38 14.95 3.98 8.60
N SER A 39 14.76 3.48 9.83
CA SER A 39 13.88 2.33 10.04
C SER A 39 12.42 2.70 9.76
N ASP A 40 11.75 1.89 8.94
CA ASP A 40 10.31 2.00 8.68
C ASP A 40 9.56 0.90 9.42
N LEU A 41 9.18 1.20 10.66
CA LEU A 41 8.43 0.28 11.53
C LEU A 41 7.02 -0.06 10.97
N ARG A 42 6.57 0.63 9.92
CA ARG A 42 5.32 0.31 9.20
C ARG A 42 5.52 -0.77 8.15
N GLY A 43 6.75 -1.23 7.93
CA GLY A 43 7.08 -2.27 6.97
C GLY A 43 6.65 -1.96 5.55
N GLY A 44 6.74 -0.68 5.13
CA GLY A 44 6.41 -0.23 3.79
C GLY A 44 4.93 0.08 3.58
N PHE A 45 4.05 -0.39 4.47
CA PHE A 45 2.60 -0.25 4.31
C PHE A 45 2.06 1.04 4.93
N SER A 46 2.41 2.17 4.31
CA SER A 46 1.90 3.50 4.69
C SER A 46 0.60 3.88 3.98
N SER A 47 0.33 3.26 2.84
CA SER A 47 -0.82 3.54 2.00
C SER A 47 -1.09 2.41 1.01
N PHE A 48 -2.33 2.32 0.55
CA PHE A 48 -2.73 1.44 -0.54
C PHE A 48 -3.59 2.19 -1.56
N ALA A 49 -3.54 1.72 -2.80
CA ALA A 49 -4.35 2.21 -3.90
C ALA A 49 -5.58 1.33 -4.09
N VAL A 50 -6.72 1.97 -4.33
CA VAL A 50 -8.01 1.35 -4.63
C VAL A 50 -8.25 1.47 -6.13
N TYR A 51 -8.16 0.35 -6.84
CA TYR A 51 -8.41 0.27 -8.28
C TYR A 51 -9.80 -0.28 -8.57
N SER A 52 -10.38 0.17 -9.68
CA SER A 52 -11.68 -0.31 -10.17
C SER A 52 -11.62 -0.59 -11.66
N LYS A 53 -11.33 -1.83 -12.04
CA LYS A 53 -11.02 -2.15 -13.43
C LYS A 53 -12.20 -1.81 -14.36
N GLY A 54 -11.96 -0.91 -15.31
CA GLY A 54 -12.95 -0.54 -16.34
C GLY A 54 -14.09 0.37 -15.86
N LEU A 55 -14.10 0.80 -14.60
CA LEU A 55 -15.17 1.66 -14.07
C LEU A 55 -14.95 3.14 -14.45
N THR A 56 -13.72 3.62 -14.37
CA THR A 56 -13.36 5.03 -14.63
C THR A 56 -12.28 5.17 -15.70
N GLU A 57 -12.03 6.40 -16.15
CA GLU A 57 -10.89 6.72 -17.01
C GLU A 57 -9.57 6.30 -16.34
N ASN A 58 -8.67 5.74 -17.14
CA ASN A 58 -7.36 5.36 -16.63
C ASN A 58 -6.53 6.61 -16.34
N MET A 59 -5.75 6.55 -15.26
CA MET A 59 -4.74 7.55 -14.92
C MET A 59 -3.37 6.91 -14.77
N ILE A 60 -2.33 7.72 -14.94
CA ILE A 60 -0.95 7.28 -14.75
C ILE A 60 -0.70 7.12 -13.26
N VAL A 61 -0.36 5.89 -12.84
CA VAL A 61 0.03 5.55 -11.48
C VAL A 61 1.39 4.86 -11.53
N GLY A 62 2.43 5.58 -11.10
CA GLY A 62 3.82 5.12 -11.24
C GLY A 62 4.18 4.92 -12.72
N ASN A 63 4.50 3.69 -13.09
CA ASN A 63 4.81 3.27 -14.46
C ASN A 63 3.65 2.52 -15.15
N SER A 64 2.43 2.60 -14.62
CA SER A 64 1.24 1.91 -15.13
C SER A 64 0.10 2.87 -15.47
N LEU A 65 -0.74 2.48 -16.43
CA LEU A 65 -1.99 3.18 -16.76
C LEU A 65 -3.15 2.37 -16.19
N SER A 66 -3.83 2.91 -15.17
CA SER A 66 -4.79 2.16 -14.36
C SER A 66 -6.00 2.99 -13.94
N SER A 67 -7.17 2.37 -13.83
CA SER A 67 -8.39 3.00 -13.29
C SER A 67 -8.31 3.01 -11.76
N LEU A 68 -7.75 4.12 -11.23
CA LEU A 68 -7.57 4.36 -9.80
C LEU A 68 -8.72 5.22 -9.27
N LEU A 69 -9.37 4.75 -8.21
CA LEU A 69 -10.39 5.52 -7.49
C LEU A 69 -9.77 6.44 -6.45
N ARG A 70 -8.83 5.92 -5.65
CA ARG A 70 -8.21 6.65 -4.54
C ARG A 70 -6.96 5.98 -4.01
N VAL A 71 -6.05 6.78 -3.45
CA VAL A 71 -5.01 6.31 -2.53
C VAL A 71 -5.46 6.58 -1.10
N VAL A 72 -5.48 5.54 -0.28
CA VAL A 72 -5.85 5.60 1.13
C VAL A 72 -4.58 5.53 1.97
N SER A 73 -4.36 6.54 2.82
CA SER A 73 -3.28 6.50 3.81
C SER A 73 -3.72 5.65 5.00
N VAL A 74 -2.84 4.75 5.41
CA VAL A 74 -3.03 3.93 6.61
C VAL A 74 -2.32 4.63 7.76
N SER A 75 -3.07 4.93 8.82
CA SER A 75 -2.57 5.66 9.98
C SER A 75 -2.87 4.87 11.26
N GLY A 76 -2.06 3.86 11.55
CA GLY A 76 -2.07 3.14 12.82
C GLY A 76 -0.72 2.51 13.06
N ALA A 77 -0.20 2.72 14.26
CA ALA A 77 1.03 2.08 14.69
C ALA A 77 0.76 0.68 15.29
N THR A 78 -0.50 0.35 15.59
CA THR A 78 -0.85 -0.80 16.41
C THR A 78 -1.78 -1.76 15.67
N PRO A 79 -1.43 -3.06 15.56
CA PRO A 79 -2.30 -4.08 15.03
C PRO A 79 -3.66 -4.13 15.76
N GLY A 80 -4.75 -4.14 15.01
CA GLY A 80 -6.11 -4.22 15.56
C GLY A 80 -6.83 -2.88 15.75
N GLU A 81 -6.17 -1.75 15.51
CA GLU A 81 -6.84 -0.45 15.47
C GLU A 81 -7.77 -0.34 14.25
N TYR A 82 -8.97 0.21 14.47
CA TYR A 82 -9.91 0.51 13.39
C TYR A 82 -9.45 1.77 12.65
N HIS A 83 -9.19 1.64 11.36
CA HIS A 83 -8.84 2.77 10.49
C HIS A 83 -10.05 3.26 9.70
N GLU A 84 -10.67 4.31 10.21
CA GLU A 84 -11.68 5.07 9.49
C GLU A 84 -11.07 6.34 8.90
N LYS A 85 -11.13 6.46 7.57
CA LYS A 85 -10.70 7.67 6.86
C LYS A 85 -11.90 8.33 6.21
N ILE A 86 -12.42 9.37 6.85
CA ILE A 86 -13.50 10.20 6.31
C ILE A 86 -12.89 11.31 5.45
N TYR A 87 -13.50 11.56 4.30
CA TYR A 87 -13.06 12.58 3.36
C TYR A 87 -14.20 13.59 3.13
N ASP A 88 -14.05 14.79 3.68
CA ASP A 88 -15.11 15.82 3.66
C ASP A 88 -15.45 16.33 2.25
N SER A 89 -14.49 16.26 1.33
CA SER A 89 -14.64 16.67 -0.07
C SER A 89 -14.40 15.48 -1.00
N PRO A 90 -15.45 14.71 -1.36
CA PRO A 90 -15.29 13.58 -2.27
C PRO A 90 -14.97 14.08 -3.69
N ILE A 91 -13.87 13.59 -4.24
CA ILE A 91 -13.52 13.75 -5.65
C ILE A 91 -14.39 12.79 -6.47
N TYR A 92 -15.15 13.33 -7.42
CA TYR A 92 -15.92 12.53 -8.38
C TYR A 92 -15.10 12.30 -9.65
N ILE A 93 -15.15 11.07 -10.15
CA ILE A 93 -14.49 10.66 -11.40
C ILE A 93 -15.59 10.17 -12.35
N ARG A 94 -15.40 10.41 -13.65
CA ARG A 94 -16.35 9.97 -14.67
C ARG A 94 -16.41 8.45 -14.74
N VAL A 95 -17.63 7.92 -14.64
CA VAL A 95 -17.92 6.50 -14.86
C VAL A 95 -18.07 6.28 -16.37
N LEU A 96 -17.35 5.30 -16.90
CA LEU A 96 -17.33 5.00 -18.33
C LEU A 96 -18.49 4.10 -18.78
N PRO A 97 -18.81 2.99 -18.09
CA PRO A 97 -19.85 2.10 -18.54
C PRO A 97 -21.24 2.70 -18.33
N LYS A 98 -22.14 2.45 -19.29
CA LYS A 98 -23.56 2.82 -19.16
C LYS A 98 -24.34 1.85 -18.27
N GLU A 99 -23.95 0.58 -18.31
CA GLU A 99 -24.53 -0.52 -17.55
C GLU A 99 -23.40 -1.35 -16.97
N ILE A 100 -23.54 -1.77 -15.70
CA ILE A 100 -22.57 -2.59 -14.97
C ILE A 100 -23.35 -3.63 -14.17
N ASN A 101 -22.91 -4.88 -14.28
CA ASN A 101 -23.41 -5.98 -13.46
C ASN A 101 -22.47 -6.28 -12.28
N GLU A 102 -21.17 -6.04 -12.46
CA GLU A 102 -20.13 -6.34 -11.49
C GLU A 102 -19.06 -5.25 -11.47
N ILE A 103 -18.62 -4.86 -10.28
CA ILE A 103 -17.51 -3.93 -10.07
C ILE A 103 -16.40 -4.69 -9.37
N GLU A 104 -15.30 -4.91 -10.10
CA GLU A 104 -14.09 -5.48 -9.54
C GLU A 104 -13.27 -4.38 -8.85
N ILE A 105 -12.99 -4.56 -7.55
CA ILE A 105 -12.13 -3.67 -6.77
C ILE A 105 -10.86 -4.40 -6.36
N GLU A 106 -9.71 -3.83 -6.71
CA GLU A 106 -8.41 -4.31 -6.25
C GLU A 106 -7.78 -3.32 -5.28
N LEU A 107 -7.31 -3.82 -4.14
CA LEU A 107 -6.53 -3.05 -3.18
C LEU A 107 -5.07 -3.47 -3.34
N ARG A 108 -4.20 -2.52 -3.72
CA ARG A 108 -2.77 -2.81 -3.92
C ARG A 108 -1.88 -1.92 -3.07
N THR A 109 -0.79 -2.48 -2.57
CA THR A 109 0.23 -1.74 -1.86
C THR A 109 0.92 -0.74 -2.80
N MET A 110 1.31 0.42 -2.29
CA MET A 110 2.03 1.42 -3.09
C MET A 110 3.48 1.02 -3.38
N ASP A 111 4.05 0.18 -2.52
CA ASP A 111 5.40 -0.37 -2.61
C ASP A 111 5.41 -1.67 -3.45
N GLY A 112 5.40 -1.51 -4.77
CA GLY A 112 5.55 -2.62 -5.71
C GLY A 112 4.22 -3.26 -6.16
N GLY A 113 3.08 -2.65 -5.85
CA GLY A 113 1.80 -2.97 -6.50
C GLY A 113 1.22 -4.34 -6.15
N ARG A 114 1.63 -4.93 -5.03
CA ARG A 114 1.16 -6.24 -4.57
C ARG A 114 -0.28 -6.13 -4.06
N LEU A 115 -1.06 -7.21 -4.15
CA LEU A 115 -2.39 -7.22 -3.52
C LEU A 115 -2.26 -7.06 -2.01
N VAL A 116 -3.12 -6.24 -1.41
CA VAL A 116 -3.19 -6.08 0.05
C VAL A 116 -3.66 -7.41 0.66
N PRO A 117 -2.88 -8.04 1.55
CA PRO A 117 -3.25 -9.32 2.14
C PRO A 117 -4.28 -9.11 3.26
N PHE A 118 -5.53 -9.50 3.02
CA PHE A 118 -6.58 -9.54 4.05
C PHE A 118 -6.49 -10.84 4.84
N ALA A 119 -5.55 -10.89 5.78
CA ALA A 119 -5.41 -12.04 6.67
C ALA A 119 -6.50 -12.08 7.77
N PHE A 120 -7.01 -10.91 8.17
CA PHE A 120 -8.05 -10.75 9.19
C PHE A 120 -8.79 -9.42 9.02
N GLY A 121 -10.05 -9.34 9.51
CA GLY A 121 -10.89 -8.14 9.47
C GLY A 121 -11.97 -8.15 8.37
N THR A 122 -12.74 -7.07 8.29
CA THR A 122 -13.80 -6.85 7.31
C THR A 122 -13.48 -5.61 6.49
N VAL A 123 -13.67 -5.69 5.16
CA VAL A 123 -13.52 -4.54 4.26
C VAL A 123 -14.90 -4.07 3.83
N MET A 124 -15.18 -2.78 4.01
CA MET A 124 -16.40 -2.13 3.54
C MET A 124 -16.03 -1.00 2.60
N ILE A 125 -16.59 -1.02 1.39
CA ILE A 125 -16.38 0.00 0.38
C ILE A 125 -17.74 0.60 0.01
N VAL A 126 -17.83 1.93 0.06
CA VAL A 126 -19.04 2.67 -0.32
C VAL A 126 -18.71 3.50 -1.56
N LEU A 127 -19.40 3.23 -2.66
CA LEU A 127 -19.29 3.99 -3.91
C LEU A 127 -20.47 4.95 -4.02
N ILE A 128 -20.19 6.23 -4.26
CA ILE A 128 -21.21 7.27 -4.43
C ILE A 128 -21.28 7.65 -5.91
N PHE A 129 -22.43 7.40 -6.53
CA PHE A 129 -22.69 7.75 -7.93
C PHE A 129 -23.54 9.02 -8.00
N LYS A 130 -23.03 10.04 -8.70
CA LYS A 130 -23.76 11.29 -8.97
C LYS A 130 -24.02 11.40 -10.46
N LYS A 131 -25.28 11.59 -10.84
CA LYS A 131 -25.66 11.87 -12.24
C LYS A 131 -25.03 13.19 -12.67
N VAL A 132 -24.25 13.17 -13.74
CA VAL A 132 -23.74 14.40 -14.36
C VAL A 132 -24.90 15.06 -15.11
N ILE A 133 -25.20 16.30 -14.77
CA ILE A 133 -26.13 17.14 -15.53
C ILE A 133 -25.27 17.90 -16.53
N ASN A 134 -25.28 17.45 -17.78
CA ASN A 134 -24.69 18.23 -18.88
C ASN A 134 -25.69 19.32 -19.25
N PHE A 135 -25.27 20.58 -19.13
CA PHE A 135 -25.98 21.74 -19.66
C PHE A 135 -25.61 21.97 -21.13
#